data_AF-A0A538FZ01-F1
#
_entry.id   AF-A0A538FZ01-F1
#
_cell.length_a   1.000
_cell.length_b   1.000
_cell.length_c   1.000
_cell.angle_alpha   90.00
_cell.angle_beta   90.00
_cell.angle_gamma   90.00
#
_symmetry.space_group_name_H-M   'P 1'
#
loop_
_entity.id
_entity.type
_entity.pdbx_description
1 polymer ?
#
loop_
_entity_poly.entity_id
_entity_poly.type
_entity_poly.pdbx_seq_one_letter_code
_entity_poly.pdbx_strand_id
1 'polypeptide(L)'
;AHKPIVSGLPDSKLTPKDGQLEEAPNLVQIDRSYWLAGDPLPVTEGNLLRGKEVFLERCVGCHGLKGDGKGPGASFLSPPPADFTDADDAC
;
A
#
# COMPACT_ATOMS: atom_id res chain seq x y z
N ALA A 1 13.42 -13.18 -0.04
CA ALA A 1 13.89 -12.05 -0.86
C ALA A 1 12.97 -11.90 -2.07
N HIS A 2 11.87 -11.17 -1.92
CA HIS A 2 11.09 -10.73 -3.08
C HIS A 2 11.97 -9.76 -3.86
N LYS A 3 12.23 -10.07 -5.13
CA LYS A 3 12.88 -9.12 -6.03
C LYS A 3 11.78 -8.20 -6.58
N PRO A 4 11.99 -6.87 -6.60
CA PRO A 4 11.02 -5.96 -7.20
C PRO A 4 10.83 -6.33 -8.68
N ILE A 5 9.57 -6.44 -9.11
CA ILE A 5 9.20 -6.91 -10.46
C ILE A 5 9.41 -5.78 -11.50
N VAL A 6 9.64 -4.54 -11.08
CA VAL A 6 9.85 -3.42 -12.00
C VAL A 6 11.08 -2.59 -11.63
N SER A 7 12.10 -2.64 -12.48
CA SER A 7 13.09 -1.57 -12.62
C SER A 7 12.50 -0.44 -13.49
N GLY A 8 11.29 0.03 -13.14
CA GLY A 8 10.39 0.75 -14.03
C GLY A 8 10.26 2.23 -13.70
N LEU A 9 10.85 3.07 -14.55
CA LEU A 9 10.68 4.52 -14.75
C LEU A 9 10.91 5.47 -13.53
N PRO A 10 11.62 6.60 -13.73
CA PRO A 10 11.82 7.58 -12.66
C PRO A 10 10.52 8.31 -12.31
N ASP A 11 10.27 8.50 -11.02
CA ASP A 11 9.07 9.14 -10.42
C ASP A 11 8.61 10.42 -11.14
N SER A 12 9.56 11.19 -11.66
CA SER A 12 9.33 12.40 -12.49
C SER A 12 8.45 12.20 -13.74
N LYS A 13 8.20 10.95 -14.15
CA LYS A 13 7.40 10.60 -15.34
C LYS A 13 6.05 9.97 -15.02
N LEU A 14 5.71 9.85 -13.75
CA LEU A 14 4.47 9.24 -13.27
C LEU A 14 3.58 10.34 -12.70
N THR A 15 3.00 11.14 -13.57
CA THR A 15 2.02 12.16 -13.17
C THR A 15 0.61 11.62 -13.40
N PRO A 16 -0.23 11.50 -12.34
CA PRO A 16 -1.65 11.24 -12.51
C PRO A 16 -2.28 12.33 -13.39
N LYS A 17 -3.28 11.97 -14.20
CA LYS A 17 -4.01 12.97 -15.00
C LYS A 17 -4.88 13.81 -14.08
N ASP A 18 -4.98 15.11 -14.37
CA ASP A 18 -5.81 16.05 -13.63
C ASP A 18 -7.25 15.50 -13.49
N GLY A 19 -7.75 15.44 -12.25
CA GLY A 19 -9.10 14.97 -11.91
C GLY A 19 -9.22 13.52 -11.41
N GLN A 20 -8.20 12.66 -11.59
CA GLN A 20 -8.32 11.23 -11.23
C GLN A 20 -8.44 10.93 -9.73
N LEU A 21 -8.06 11.86 -8.85
CA LEU A 21 -8.11 11.67 -7.40
C LEU A 21 -9.48 12.03 -6.79
N GLU A 22 -10.30 12.83 -7.49
CA GLU A 22 -11.61 13.28 -6.99
C GLU A 22 -12.73 12.25 -7.28
N GLU A 23 -12.48 11.29 -8.18
CA GLU A 23 -13.49 10.38 -8.74
C GLU A 23 -13.29 8.91 -8.34
N ALA A 24 -12.79 8.62 -7.13
CA ALA A 24 -12.63 7.23 -6.66
C ALA A 24 -13.75 6.76 -5.70
N PRO A 25 -15.03 6.66 -6.09
CA PRO A 25 -16.05 5.99 -5.29
C PRO A 25 -15.98 4.46 -5.40
N ASN A 26 -15.09 3.88 -6.21
CA ASN A 26 -14.89 2.44 -6.27
C ASN A 26 -13.44 2.01 -6.59
N LEU A 27 -12.82 1.30 -5.64
CA LEU A 27 -11.49 0.68 -5.77
C LEU A 27 -11.37 -0.34 -6.94
N VAL A 28 -12.47 -0.63 -7.63
CA VAL A 28 -12.59 -1.57 -8.76
C VAL A 28 -12.33 -0.88 -10.12
N GLN A 29 -12.35 0.44 -10.20
CA GLN A 29 -12.10 1.20 -11.44
C GLN A 29 -10.71 1.82 -11.51
N ILE A 30 -9.87 1.61 -10.49
CA ILE A 30 -8.51 2.13 -10.52
C ILE A 30 -7.72 1.32 -11.55
N ASP A 31 -7.44 1.97 -12.68
CA ASP A 31 -6.68 1.42 -13.80
C ASP A 31 -5.38 0.76 -13.31
N ARG A 32 -5.04 -0.39 -13.90
CA ARG A 32 -3.89 -1.20 -13.49
C ARG A 32 -2.52 -0.55 -13.59
N SER A 33 -2.46 0.65 -14.13
CA SER A 33 -1.28 1.50 -14.16
C SER A 33 -0.84 2.06 -12.82
N TYR A 34 -1.68 2.18 -11.78
CA TYR A 34 -1.19 2.73 -10.49
C TYR A 34 -0.11 1.85 -9.85
N TRP A 35 -0.13 0.55 -10.13
CA TRP A 35 0.89 -0.41 -9.68
C TRP A 35 2.25 -0.20 -10.37
N LEU A 36 2.28 0.56 -11.47
CA LEU A 36 3.48 0.93 -12.22
C LEU A 36 3.92 2.37 -11.93
N ALA A 37 3.13 3.11 -11.17
CA ALA A 37 3.53 4.40 -10.64
C ALA A 37 4.31 4.21 -9.34
N GLY A 38 5.30 5.07 -9.11
CA GLY A 38 5.77 5.36 -7.74
C GLY A 38 4.58 5.79 -6.88
N ASP A 39 4.77 5.87 -5.56
CA ASP A 39 3.67 6.07 -4.60
C ASP A 39 2.56 6.98 -5.16
N PRO A 40 1.40 6.41 -5.55
CA PRO A 40 0.41 7.13 -6.34
C PRO A 40 -0.27 8.24 -5.53
N LEU A 41 -0.06 8.26 -4.20
CA LEU A 41 -0.60 9.25 -3.30
C LEU A 41 0.53 10.07 -2.68
N PRO A 42 0.44 11.42 -2.70
CA PRO A 42 1.44 12.24 -2.02
C PRO A 42 1.38 12.00 -0.51
N VAL A 43 2.55 11.99 0.14
CA VAL A 43 2.64 11.91 1.60
C VAL A 43 2.14 13.21 2.21
N THR A 44 0.86 13.25 2.53
CA THR A 44 0.17 14.36 3.19
C THR A 44 -0.44 13.87 4.50
N GLU A 45 -0.65 14.77 5.46
CA GLU A 45 -1.30 14.43 6.73
C GLU A 45 -2.67 13.79 6.54
N GLY A 46 -3.48 14.32 5.60
CA GLY A 46 -4.79 13.75 5.27
C GLY A 46 -4.70 12.31 4.76
N ASN A 47 -3.74 12.02 3.87
CA ASN A 47 -3.54 10.67 3.36
C ASN A 47 -3.01 9.71 4.44
N LEU A 48 -2.14 10.18 5.33
CA LEU A 48 -1.64 9.38 6.46
C LEU A 48 -2.77 9.03 7.44
N LEU A 49 -3.63 9.99 7.78
CA LEU A 49 -4.79 9.76 8.64
C LEU A 49 -5.78 8.78 8.01
N ARG A 50 -6.06 8.95 6.72
CA ARG A 50 -6.95 8.03 5.98
C ARG A 50 -6.35 6.62 5.88
N GLY A 51 -5.06 6.52 5.59
CA GLY A 51 -4.33 5.25 5.54
C GLY A 51 -4.36 4.52 6.89
N LYS A 52 -4.19 5.25 8.00
CA LYS A 52 -4.33 4.71 9.36
C LYS A 52 -5.71 4.13 9.62
N GLU A 53 -6.77 4.84 9.24
CA GLU A 53 -8.15 4.36 9.41
C GLU A 53 -8.39 3.05 8.64
N VAL A 54 -8.00 3.02 7.36
CA VAL A 54 -8.11 1.82 6.52
C VAL A 54 -7.30 0.66 7.10
N PHE A 55 -6.07 0.91 7.56
CA PHE A 55 -5.21 -0.09 8.16
C PHE A 55 -5.85 -0.73 9.40
N LEU A 56 -6.42 0.09 10.29
CA LEU A 56 -7.10 -0.37 11.49
C LEU A 56 -8.36 -1.17 11.19
N GLU A 57 -9.10 -0.82 10.12
CA GLU A 57 -10.32 -1.55 9.76
C GLU A 57 -10.06 -2.87 9.03
N ARG A 58 -9.01 -2.94 8.20
CA ARG A 58 -8.85 -4.00 7.19
C ARG A 58 -7.59 -4.84 7.35
N CYS A 59 -6.50 -4.23 7.84
CA CYS A 59 -5.17 -4.84 7.78
C CYS A 59 -4.72 -5.39 9.14
N VAL A 60 -5.13 -4.74 10.23
CA VAL A 60 -4.67 -5.02 11.60
C VAL A 60 -4.88 -6.47 12.03
N GLY A 61 -5.93 -7.13 11.54
CA GLY A 61 -6.24 -8.52 11.88
C GLY A 61 -5.11 -9.48 11.50
N CYS A 62 -4.41 -9.22 10.40
CA CYS A 62 -3.29 -10.05 9.93
C CYS A 62 -1.94 -9.40 10.23
N HIS A 63 -1.80 -8.10 10.02
CA HIS A 63 -0.51 -7.41 10.14
C HIS A 63 -0.21 -6.87 11.55
N GLY A 64 -1.18 -6.90 12.47
CA GLY A 64 -0.99 -6.40 13.84
C GLY A 64 -1.06 -4.87 13.94
N LEU A 65 -1.23 -4.35 15.16
CA LEU A 65 -1.37 -2.90 15.41
C LEU A 65 -0.15 -2.08 15.03
N LYS A 66 1.03 -2.69 15.05
CA LYS A 66 2.30 -2.06 14.68
C LYS A 66 2.64 -2.25 13.20
N GLY A 67 1.89 -3.08 12.49
CA GLY A 67 2.26 -3.52 11.14
C GLY A 67 3.41 -4.51 11.11
N ASP A 68 3.74 -5.19 12.22
CA ASP A 68 4.89 -6.08 12.37
C ASP A 68 4.62 -7.53 11.91
N GLY A 69 3.56 -7.75 11.12
CA GLY A 69 3.17 -9.07 10.61
C GLY A 69 2.66 -10.04 11.69
N LYS A 70 2.43 -9.57 12.93
CA LYS A 70 2.07 -10.42 14.09
C LYS A 70 0.62 -10.22 14.55
N GLY A 71 -0.28 -9.97 13.60
CA GLY A 71 -1.71 -9.91 13.90
C GLY A 71 -2.25 -11.28 14.36
N PRO A 72 -3.40 -11.32 15.04
CA PRO A 72 -4.02 -12.57 15.50
C PRO A 72 -4.27 -13.58 14.35
N GLY A 73 -4.51 -13.07 13.14
CA GLY A 73 -4.67 -13.86 11.92
C GLY A 73 -3.36 -14.37 11.30
N ALA A 74 -2.20 -13.84 11.68
CA ALA A 74 -0.92 -14.13 11.03
C ALA A 74 -0.55 -15.61 11.07
N SER A 75 -0.83 -16.27 12.19
CA SER A 75 -0.50 -17.69 12.40
C SER A 75 -1.23 -18.66 11.46
N PHE A 76 -2.29 -18.19 10.78
CA PHE A 76 -3.09 -19.00 9.85
C PHE A 76 -2.69 -18.79 8.38
N LEU A 77 -1.67 -17.97 8.10
CA LEU A 77 -1.26 -17.61 6.74
C LEU A 77 0.14 -18.16 6.41
N SER A 78 0.29 -18.65 5.18
CA SER A 78 1.56 -19.11 4.63
C SER A 78 1.66 -18.64 3.16
N PRO A 79 2.56 -17.70 2.82
CA PRO A 79 3.59 -17.09 3.67
C PRO A 79 2.99 -16.18 4.77
N PRO A 80 3.78 -15.85 5.81
CA PRO A 80 3.34 -14.90 6.83
C PRO A 80 3.06 -13.51 6.21
N PRO A 81 2.20 -12.69 6.85
CA PRO A 81 1.99 -11.31 6.43
C PRO A 81 3.31 -10.52 6.48
N ALA A 82 3.49 -9.59 5.53
CA ALA A 82 4.65 -8.71 5.50
C ALA A 82 4.78 -7.86 6.79
N ASP A 83 6.02 -7.63 7.20
CA ASP A 83 6.40 -6.69 8.26
C ASP A 83 6.62 -5.29 7.67
N PHE A 84 5.66 -4.40 7.86
CA PHE A 84 5.75 -3.00 7.41
C PHE A 84 6.68 -2.12 8.26
N THR A 85 7.26 -2.68 9.33
CA THR A 85 8.28 -2.00 10.14
C THR A 85 9.70 -2.26 9.65
N ASP A 86 9.87 -3.27 8.79
CA ASP A 86 11.12 -3.59 8.13
C ASP A 86 11.13 -3.03 6.70
N ALA A 87 12.08 -2.15 6.41
CA ALA A 87 12.25 -1.56 5.08
C ALA A 87 12.60 -2.60 4.00
N ASP A 88 13.17 -3.75 4.39
CA ASP A 88 13.54 -4.83 3.47
C ASP A 88 12.40 -5.85 3.25
N ASP A 89 11.34 -5.82 4.07
CA ASP A 89 10.15 -6.68 3.95
C ASP A 89 8.93 -5.92 3.39
N ALA A 90 8.93 -4.59 3.49
CA ALA A 90 7.95 -3.68 2.92
C ALA A 90 8.26 -3.31 1.46
N CYS A 91 8.27 -4.29 0.55
CA CYS A 91 8.34 -4.14 -0.92
C CYS A 91 9.50 -3.32 -1.52
#